data_AF-A0A7L3IZU3-F1
#
_entry.id   AF-A0A7L3IZU3-F1
#
_cell.length_a   1.000
_cell.length_b   1.000
_cell.length_c   1.000
_cell.angle_alpha   90.00
_cell.angle_beta   90.00
_cell.angle_gamma   90.00
#
_symmetry.space_group_name_H-M   'P 1'
#
loop_
_entity.id
_entity.type
_entity.pdbx_description
1 polymer ?
#
loop_
_entity_poly.entity_id
_entity_poly.type
_entity_poly.pdbx_seq_one_letter_code
_entity_poly.pdbx_strand_id
1 'polypeptide(L)' 'PGAHLLVPRQCDLTGWWENELGSRMHVSAVDSQGYFSGEYHTAVSSARKPIQPSPLISSQ' A
#
# COMPACT_ATOMS: atom_id res chain seq x y z
N PRO A 1 -40.24 -0.02 0.21
CA PRO A 1 -39.36 0.77 -0.68
C PRO A 1 -38.10 1.23 0.07
N GLY A 2 -36.91 0.84 -0.42
CA GLY A 2 -35.62 1.31 0.12
C GLY A 2 -34.72 0.20 0.65
N ALA A 3 -34.33 -0.74 -0.22
CA ALA A 3 -33.17 -1.58 0.07
C ALA A 3 -31.93 -0.68 0.01
N HIS A 4 -31.36 -0.38 1.17
CA HIS A 4 -30.04 0.25 1.26
C HIS A 4 -29.05 -0.74 0.66
N LEU A 5 -28.63 -0.52 -0.60
CA LEU A 5 -27.54 -1.28 -1.19
C LEU A 5 -26.29 -1.04 -0.32
N LEU A 6 -25.90 -2.06 0.44
CA LEU A 6 -24.56 -2.16 1.01
C LEU A 6 -23.63 -2.43 -0.17
N VAL A 7 -23.18 -1.37 -0.83
CA VAL A 7 -22.09 -1.48 -1.81
C VAL A 7 -20.87 -1.94 -1.01
N PRO A 8 -20.29 -3.12 -1.27
CA PRO A 8 -19.06 -3.53 -0.63
C PRO A 8 -18.03 -2.43 -0.92
N ARG A 9 -17.45 -1.83 0.13
CA ARG A 9 -16.30 -0.96 -0.09
C ARG A 9 -15.18 -1.85 -0.58
N GLN A 10 -14.85 -1.72 -1.86
CA GLN A 10 -13.72 -2.41 -2.44
C GLN A 10 -12.47 -1.87 -1.76
N CYS A 11 -11.76 -2.74 -1.03
CA CYS A 11 -10.48 -2.40 -0.40
C CYS A 11 -9.39 -2.38 -1.48
N ASP A 12 -9.39 -1.32 -2.28
CA ASP A 12 -8.35 -1.06 -3.27
C ASP A 12 -7.08 -0.58 -2.57
N LEU A 13 -5.97 -1.28 -2.79
CA LEU A 13 -4.68 -0.95 -2.24
C LEU A 13 -3.94 0.11 -3.06
N THR A 14 -4.37 0.42 -4.29
CA THR A 14 -3.66 1.35 -5.17
C THR A 14 -3.60 2.76 -4.58
N GLY A 15 -2.41 3.36 -4.59
CA GLY A 15 -2.16 4.72 -4.14
C GLY A 15 -1.17 4.83 -2.97
N TRP A 16 -1.22 5.96 -2.29
CA TRP A 16 -0.31 6.29 -1.19
C TRP A 16 -0.93 5.96 0.17
N TRP A 17 -0.11 5.33 1.00
CA TRP A 17 -0.42 4.98 2.38
C TRP A 17 0.67 5.50 3.30
N GLU A 18 0.28 5.86 4.52
CA GLU A 18 1.19 6.27 5.57
C GLU A 18 0.85 5.51 6.84
N ASN A 19 1.86 5.05 7.57
CA ASN A 19 1.68 4.44 8.88
C ASN A 19 1.99 5.44 10.01
N GLU A 20 1.69 5.06 11.24
CA GLU A 20 1.86 5.91 12.43
C GLU A 20 3.32 6.29 12.73
N LEU A 21 4.30 5.59 12.13
CA LEU A 21 5.72 5.91 12.23
C LEU A 21 6.17 6.94 11.17
N GLY A 22 5.27 7.35 10.27
CA GLY A 22 5.56 8.25 9.15
C GLY A 22 6.18 7.56 7.92
N SER A 23 6.25 6.22 7.90
CA SER A 23 6.67 5.50 6.70
C SER A 23 5.56 5.55 5.65
N ARG A 24 5.95 5.70 4.38
CA ARG A 24 5.01 5.78 3.25
C ARG A 24 5.16 4.61 2.30
N MET A 25 4.05 4.11 1.80
CA MET A 25 4.00 3.06 0.78
C MET A 25 3.23 3.57 -0.42
N HIS A 26 3.80 3.41 -1.62
CA HIS A 26 3.07 3.57 -2.87
C HIS A 26 2.79 2.20 -3.47
N VAL A 27 1.53 1.90 -3.73
CA VAL A 27 1.08 0.67 -4.39
C VAL A 27 0.62 1.04 -5.79
N SER A 28 1.18 0.39 -6.79
CA SER A 28 0.75 0.52 -8.18
C SER A 28 -0.61 -0.19 -8.39
N ALA A 29 -1.06 -0.25 -9.64
CA ALA A 29 -2.26 -1.02 -9.99
C ALA A 29 -2.11 -2.49 -9.54
N VAL A 30 -3.14 -3.00 -8.88
CA VAL A 30 -3.27 -4.43 -8.53
C VAL A 30 -3.84 -5.17 -9.74
N ASP A 31 -3.19 -6.25 -10.16
CA ASP A 31 -3.68 -7.06 -11.27
C ASP A 31 -4.85 -7.98 -10.87
N SER A 32 -5.43 -8.65 -11.86
CA SER A 32 -6.58 -9.55 -11.64
C SER A 32 -6.25 -10.79 -10.80
N GLN A 33 -4.97 -11.09 -10.59
CA GLN A 33 -4.48 -12.18 -9.75
C GLN A 33 -4.08 -11.70 -8.35
N GLY A 34 -4.27 -10.40 -8.05
CA GLY A 34 -3.96 -9.80 -6.76
C GLY A 34 -2.50 -9.34 -6.64
N TYR A 35 -1.66 -9.47 -7.66
CA TYR A 35 -0.27 -9.02 -7.60
C TYR A 35 -0.16 -7.51 -7.78
N PHE A 36 0.81 -6.92 -7.10
CA PHE A 36 1.15 -5.53 -7.24
C PHE A 36 2.64 -5.28 -6.99
N SER A 37 3.11 -4.17 -7.54
CA SER A 37 4.43 -3.62 -7.28
C SER A 37 4.30 -2.21 -6.71
N GLY A 38 5.38 -1.71 -6.10
CA GLY A 38 5.36 -0.43 -5.44
C GLY A 38 6.72 -0.02 -4.90
N GLU A 39 6.71 1.02 -4.08
CA GLU A 39 7.85 1.48 -3.32
C GLU A 39 7.48 1.67 -1.86
N TYR A 40 8.41 1.31 -0.98
CA TYR A 40 8.32 1.57 0.44
C TYR A 40 9.38 2.57 0.88
N HIS A 41 8.94 3.68 1.46
CA HIS A 41 9.75 4.75 2.03
C HIS A 41 9.67 4.63 3.55
N THR A 42 10.61 3.88 4.15
CA THR A 42 10.63 3.76 5.61
C THR A 42 11.05 5.09 6.26
N ALA A 43 10.42 5.47 7.38
CA ALA A 43 10.85 6.61 8.18
C ALA A 43 11.93 6.23 9.21
N VAL A 44 12.05 4.94 9.54
CA VAL A 44 12.92 4.44 10.59
C VAL A 44 13.77 3.28 10.11
N SER A 45 14.99 3.15 10.64
CA SER A 45 15.89 2.03 10.37
C SER A 45 16.81 1.77 11.56
N SER A 46 17.06 0.50 11.87
CA SER A 46 18.07 0.10 12.86
C SER A 46 19.49 0.11 12.28
N ALA A 47 19.62 0.17 10.95
CA ALA A 47 20.91 0.25 10.27
C ALA A 47 21.47 1.68 10.35
N ARG A 48 22.77 1.82 10.60
CA ARG A 48 23.49 3.11 10.52
C ARG A 48 23.86 3.44 9.07
N LYS A 49 22.87 3.44 8.18
CA LYS A 49 23.03 3.78 6.76
C LYS A 49 21.91 4.74 6.34
N PRO A 50 22.13 5.56 5.29
CA PRO A 50 21.08 6.37 4.73
C PRO A 50 19.87 5.52 4.34
N ILE A 51 18.68 5.99 4.67
CA ILE A 51 17.43 5.36 4.21
C ILE A 51 17.26 5.66 2.72
N GLN A 52 16.87 4.63 1.98
CA GLN A 52 16.58 4.69 0.54
C GLN A 52 15.19 4.06 0.30
N PRO A 53 14.43 4.53 -0.71
CA PRO A 53 13.24 3.83 -1.17
C PRO A 53 13.58 2.38 -1.52
N SER A 54 12.68 1.47 -1.16
CA SER A 54 12.85 0.03 -1.43
C SER A 54 11.72 -0.48 -2.32
N PRO A 55 12.02 -1.26 -3.37
CA PRO A 55 10.99 -1.91 -4.17
C PRO A 55 10.10 -2.81 -3.31
N LEU A 56 8.79 -2.75 -3.55
CA LEU A 56 7.78 -3.63 -2.96
C LEU A 56 7.18 -4.48 -4.07
N ILE A 57 7.15 -5.80 -3.87
CA ILE A 57 6.50 -6.76 -4.78
C ILE A 57 5.69 -7.71 -3.90
N SER A 58 4.39 -7.83 -4.14
CA SER A 58 3.50 -8.61 -3.27
C SER A 58 2.24 -9.07 -4.01
N SER A 59 1.40 -9.85 -3.33
CA SER A 59 0.07 -10.30 -3.77
C SER A 59 -0.92 -10.28 -2.60
N GLN A 60 -2.19 -9.98 -2.86
CA GLN A 60 -3.28 -10.04 -1.88
C GLN A 60 -4.10 -11.33 -2.00
#